data_AF-A0A010ZUU6-F1
#
_entry.id   AF-A0A010ZUU6-F1
#
_cell.length_a   1.000
_cell.length_b   1.000
_cell.length_c   1.000
_cell.angle_alpha   90.00
_cell.angle_beta   90.00
_cell.angle_gamma   90.00
#
_symmetry.space_group_name_H-M   'P 1'
#
loop_
_entity.id
_entity.type
_entity.pdbx_description
1 polymer ?
#
loop_
_entity_poly.entity_id
_entity_poly.type
_entity_poly.pdbx_seq_one_letter_code
_entity_poly.pdbx_strand_id
1 'polypeptide(L)'
;MTDWRSAWVDALDHLEADVAEIEELLRADQFLRETPPSDAWAPPEGIGPLPLDLRPRADRILARQLAAAEAIARAMAGNRRQAALTSKIELFDSGAARPAYLDQAI
;
A
#
# COMPACT_ATOMS: atom_id res chain seq x y z
N MET A 1 -2.09 -30.65 24.39
CA MET A 1 -3.24 -30.25 23.55
C MET A 1 -3.10 -28.75 23.34
N THR A 2 -2.60 -28.34 22.18
CA THR A 2 -2.47 -26.92 21.84
C THR A 2 -3.86 -26.31 21.96
N ASP A 3 -4.03 -25.32 22.84
CA ASP A 3 -5.30 -24.65 22.98
C ASP A 3 -5.58 -23.93 21.66
N TRP A 4 -6.66 -24.32 20.98
CA TRP A 4 -7.09 -23.75 19.70
C TRP A 4 -7.25 -22.23 19.78
N ARG A 5 -7.59 -21.71 20.96
CA ARG A 5 -7.58 -20.28 21.28
C ARG A 5 -6.19 -19.66 21.13
N SER A 6 -5.16 -20.32 21.66
CA SER A 6 -3.77 -19.86 21.55
C SER A 6 -3.33 -19.81 20.09
N ALA A 7 -3.70 -20.83 19.30
CA ALA A 7 -3.39 -20.84 17.87
C ALA A 7 -4.04 -19.67 17.12
N TRP A 8 -5.27 -19.29 17.50
CA TRP A 8 -5.92 -18.09 16.97
C TRP A 8 -5.26 -16.79 17.43
N VAL A 9 -4.77 -16.72 18.67
CA VAL A 9 -4.02 -15.57 19.16
C VAL A 9 -2.72 -15.41 18.36
N ASP A 10 -1.95 -16.48 18.21
CA ASP A 10 -0.68 -16.47 17.47
C ASP A 10 -0.90 -16.04 16.00
N ALA A 11 -1.94 -16.57 15.34
CA ALA A 11 -2.29 -16.18 13.98
C ALA A 11 -2.68 -14.70 13.85
N LEU A 12 -3.40 -14.15 14.82
CA LEU A 12 -3.75 -12.72 14.83
C LEU A 12 -2.55 -11.83 15.19
N ASP A 13 -1.62 -12.31 16.02
CA ASP A 13 -0.36 -11.60 16.34
C ASP A 13 0.51 -11.46 15.09
N HIS A 14 0.68 -12.54 14.32
CA HIS A 14 1.40 -12.50 13.04
C HIS A 14 0.74 -11.51 12.07
N LEU A 15 -0.58 -11.60 11.89
CA LEU A 15 -1.32 -10.70 11.01
C LEU A 15 -1.19 -9.23 11.43
N GLU A 16 -1.18 -8.95 12.73
CA GLU A 16 -1.02 -7.60 13.26
C GLU A 16 0.39 -7.05 13.04
N ALA A 17 1.42 -7.90 13.12
CA ALA A 17 2.80 -7.54 12.80
C ALA A 17 2.96 -7.17 11.31
N ASP A 18 2.41 -7.98 10.41
CA ASP A 18 2.46 -7.73 8.96
C ASP A 18 1.79 -6.40 8.60
N VAL A 19 0.63 -6.11 9.22
CA VAL A 19 -0.07 -4.83 9.01
C VAL A 19 0.74 -3.65 9.54
N ALA A 20 1.40 -3.79 10.70
CA ALA A 20 2.24 -2.74 11.25
C ALA A 20 3.45 -2.45 10.36
N GLU A 21 4.07 -3.46 9.75
CA GLU A 21 5.15 -3.29 8.80
C GLU A 21 4.70 -2.51 7.55
N ILE A 22 3.56 -2.89 6.96
CA ILE A 22 2.98 -2.19 5.80
C ILE A 22 2.66 -0.72 6.14
N GLU A 23 2.05 -0.48 7.30
CA GLU A 23 1.75 0.88 7.77
C GLU A 23 3.01 1.73 7.95
N GLU A 24 4.12 1.14 8.40
CA GLU A 24 5.41 1.84 8.51
C GLU A 24 6.01 2.15 7.13
N LEU A 25 6.01 1.19 6.21
CA LEU A 25 6.47 1.38 4.83
C LEU A 25 5.66 2.48 4.11
N LEU A 26 4.36 2.56 4.39
CA LEU A 26 3.49 3.63 3.89
C LEU A 26 3.83 4.98 4.51
N ARG A 27 4.08 5.04 5.83
CA ARG A 27 4.47 6.29 6.50
C ARG A 27 5.81 6.80 5.99
N ALA A 28 6.72 5.90 5.66
CA ALA A 28 8.04 6.23 5.13
C ALA A 28 8.05 6.56 3.62
N ASP A 29 6.90 6.49 2.92
CA ASP A 29 6.77 6.61 1.45
C ASP A 29 7.65 5.60 0.66
N GLN A 30 8.05 4.50 1.32
CA GLN A 30 8.94 3.47 0.78
C GLN A 30 8.19 2.28 0.19
N PHE A 31 6.87 2.21 0.41
CA PHE A 31 6.04 1.09 -0.01
C PHE A 31 6.21 0.73 -1.50
N LEU A 32 6.35 1.72 -2.40
CA LEU A 32 6.51 1.47 -3.84
C LEU A 32 7.92 1.00 -4.25
N ARG A 33 8.92 1.18 -3.38
CA ARG A 33 10.32 0.82 -3.64
C ARG A 33 10.68 -0.54 -3.06
N GLU A 34 10.08 -0.86 -1.92
CA GLU A 34 10.45 -2.03 -1.10
C GLU A 34 9.24 -2.92 -0.84
N THR A 35 8.29 -3.03 -1.78
CA THR A 35 7.12 -3.90 -1.63
C THR A 35 7.58 -5.32 -1.28
N PRO A 36 7.36 -5.79 -0.04
CA PRO A 36 7.67 -7.16 0.30
C PRO A 36 6.68 -8.08 -0.45
N PRO A 37 7.10 -9.29 -0.84
CA PRO A 37 6.13 -10.30 -1.23
C PRO A 37 5.29 -10.66 0.00
N SER A 38 4.09 -10.08 0.10
CA SER A 38 3.10 -10.46 1.10
C SER A 38 2.34 -11.67 0.57
N ASP A 39 2.46 -12.81 1.25
CA ASP A 39 1.56 -13.93 1.01
C ASP A 39 0.13 -13.51 1.36
N ALA A 40 -0.83 -13.94 0.55
CA ALA A 40 -2.24 -13.67 0.80
C ALA A 40 -2.64 -14.39 2.09
N TRP A 41 -3.02 -13.62 3.13
CA TRP A 41 -3.41 -14.20 4.40
C TRP A 41 -4.58 -15.18 4.21
N ALA A 42 -4.37 -16.41 4.68
CA ALA A 42 -5.40 -17.44 4.77
C ALA A 42 -5.64 -17.79 6.23
N PRO A 43 -6.91 -17.97 6.65
CA PRO A 43 -7.20 -18.42 8.01
C PRO A 43 -6.54 -19.77 8.26
N PRO A 44 -5.98 -20.02 9.46
CA PRO A 44 -5.29 -21.27 9.72
C PRO A 44 -6.28 -22.44 9.67
N GLU A 45 -5.92 -23.50 8.96
CA GLU A 45 -6.78 -24.68 8.85
C GLU A 45 -6.68 -25.56 10.10
N GLY A 46 -7.79 -26.21 10.46
CA GLY A 46 -7.79 -27.23 11.52
C GLY A 46 -7.75 -26.70 12.96
N ILE A 47 -7.79 -25.39 13.20
CA ILE A 47 -7.74 -24.78 14.55
C ILE A 47 -9.12 -24.38 15.12
N GLY A 48 -10.21 -24.89 14.55
CA GLY A 48 -11.57 -24.61 15.02
C GLY A 48 -12.06 -23.19 14.70
N PRO A 49 -13.32 -22.85 15.06
CA PRO A 49 -13.89 -21.53 14.76
C PRO A 49 -13.16 -20.42 15.53
N LEU A 50 -13.23 -19.18 15.05
CA LEU A 50 -12.67 -18.03 15.77
C LEU A 50 -13.40 -17.83 17.12
N PRO A 51 -12.69 -17.72 18.26
CA PRO A 51 -13.30 -17.38 19.54
C PRO A 51 -14.04 -16.02 19.48
N LEU A 52 -15.25 -15.94 20.04
CA LEU A 52 -16.07 -14.73 19.99
C LEU A 52 -15.42 -13.52 20.67
N ASP A 53 -14.58 -13.75 21.68
CA ASP A 53 -13.86 -12.70 22.38
C ASP A 53 -12.67 -12.13 21.58
N LEU A 54 -12.16 -12.87 20.59
CA LEU A 54 -11.15 -12.39 19.65
C LEU A 54 -11.76 -11.66 18.44
N ARG A 55 -13.08 -11.75 18.24
CA ARG A 55 -13.78 -11.11 17.12
C ARG A 55 -13.54 -9.59 17.06
N PRO A 56 -13.65 -8.81 18.16
CA PRO A 56 -13.37 -7.39 18.11
C PRO A 56 -11.91 -7.07 17.72
N ARG A 57 -10.97 -7.95 18.06
CA ARG A 57 -9.57 -7.80 17.67
C ARG A 57 -9.39 -8.05 16.18
N ALA A 58 -9.96 -9.14 15.66
CA ALA A 58 -9.94 -9.46 14.23
C ALA A 58 -10.58 -8.34 13.39
N ASP A 59 -11.71 -7.79 13.83
CA ASP A 59 -12.39 -6.68 13.13
C ASP A 59 -11.50 -5.42 13.07
N ARG A 60 -10.75 -5.12 14.13
CA ARG A 60 -9.80 -3.99 14.14
C ARG A 60 -8.63 -4.20 13.19
N ILE A 61 -8.09 -5.42 13.12
CA ILE A 61 -7.02 -5.77 12.18
C ILE A 61 -7.52 -5.62 10.74
N LEU A 62 -8.71 -6.14 10.44
CA LEU A 62 -9.33 -6.01 9.12
C LEU A 62 -9.55 -4.55 8.71
N ALA A 63 -10.04 -3.72 9.63
CA ALA A 63 -10.23 -2.29 9.36
C ALA A 63 -8.90 -1.58 8.99
N ARG A 64 -7.81 -1.92 9.68
CA ARG A 64 -6.46 -1.40 9.37
C ARG A 64 -5.96 -1.88 8.02
N GLN A 65 -6.17 -3.15 7.69
CA GLN A 65 -5.82 -3.71 6.36
C GLN A 65 -6.53 -2.98 5.23
N LEU A 66 -7.83 -2.70 5.38
CA LEU A 66 -8.60 -1.96 4.38
C LEU A 66 -8.10 -0.51 4.23
N ALA A 67 -7.78 0.16 5.34
CA ALA A 67 -7.22 1.51 5.32
C ALA A 67 -5.83 1.54 4.65
N ALA A 68 -4.97 0.56 4.94
CA ALA A 68 -3.67 0.42 4.30
C ALA A 68 -3.82 0.14 2.79
N ALA A 69 -4.72 -0.75 2.39
CA ALA A 69 -5.00 -1.04 0.98
C ALA A 69 -5.49 0.20 0.22
N GLU A 70 -6.36 1.01 0.84
CA GLU A 70 -6.81 2.28 0.27
C GLU A 70 -5.64 3.27 0.11
N ALA A 71 -4.79 3.40 1.13
CA ALA A 71 -3.62 4.26 1.09
C ALA A 71 -2.64 3.85 -0.01
N ILE A 72 -2.38 2.54 -0.16
CA ILE A 72 -1.56 1.98 -1.25
C ILE A 72 -2.15 2.34 -2.61
N ALA A 73 -3.45 2.08 -2.81
CA ALA A 73 -4.13 2.39 -4.06
C ALA A 73 -4.04 3.89 -4.41
N ARG A 74 -4.17 4.76 -3.40
CA ARG A 74 -4.03 6.21 -3.55
C ARG A 74 -2.60 6.62 -3.90
N ALA A 75 -1.60 6.05 -3.24
CA ALA A 75 -0.18 6.30 -3.54
C ALA A 75 0.18 5.86 -4.97
N MET A 76 -0.29 4.69 -5.40
CA MET A 76 -0.12 4.21 -6.78
C MET A 76 -0.78 5.15 -7.81
N ALA A 77 -2.00 5.63 -7.54
CA ALA A 77 -2.70 6.56 -8.42
C ALA A 77 -2.01 7.93 -8.50
N GLY A 78 -1.45 8.42 -7.39
CA GLY A 78 -0.64 9.64 -7.34
C GLY A 78 0.63 9.52 -8.17
N ASN A 79 1.39 8.45 -7.96
CA ASN A 79 2.64 8.19 -8.69
C ASN A 79 2.41 8.11 -10.21
N ARG A 80 1.33 7.45 -10.66
CA ARG A 80 0.98 7.41 -12.10
C ARG A 80 0.74 8.79 -12.71
N ARG A 81 0.13 9.71 -11.96
CA ARG A 81 -0.08 11.10 -12.43
C ARG A 81 1.23 11.88 -12.47
N GLN A 82 2.10 11.70 -11.49
CA GLN A 82 3.42 12.32 -11.46
C GLN A 82 4.29 11.82 -12.61
N ALA A 83 4.34 10.51 -12.84
CA ALA A 83 5.03 9.93 -14.00
C ALA A 83 4.51 10.49 -15.33
N ALA A 84 3.19 10.60 -15.48
CA ALA A 84 2.59 11.19 -16.69
C ALA A 84 2.91 12.69 -16.88
N LEU A 85 3.07 13.46 -15.80
CA LEU A 85 3.50 14.86 -15.85
C LEU A 85 4.99 14.98 -16.16
N THR A 86 5.84 14.17 -15.54
CA THR A 86 7.28 14.11 -15.82
C THR A 86 7.54 13.73 -17.28
N SER A 87 6.89 12.69 -17.81
CA SER A 87 7.04 12.32 -19.23
C SER A 87 6.55 13.41 -20.18
N LYS A 88 5.54 14.19 -19.80
CA LYS A 88 5.11 15.36 -20.59
C LYS A 88 6.15 16.47 -20.54
N ILE A 89 6.70 16.78 -19.38
CA ILE A 89 7.74 17.82 -19.22
C ILE A 89 9.01 17.43 -19.98
N GLU A 90 9.47 16.17 -19.88
CA GLU A 90 10.63 15.67 -20.64
C GLU A 90 10.40 15.72 -22.16
N LEU A 91 9.17 15.45 -22.63
CA LEU A 91 8.82 15.58 -24.05
C LEU A 91 8.81 17.04 -24.52
N PHE A 92 8.41 17.98 -23.67
CA PHE A 92 8.50 19.42 -23.96
C PHE A 92 9.94 19.96 -23.87
N ASP A 93 10.77 19.40 -22.99
CA ASP A 93 12.18 19.79 -22.81
C ASP A 93 13.10 19.21 -23.90
N SER A 94 12.76 18.04 -24.45
CA SER A 94 13.53 17.38 -25.52
C SER A 94 13.29 17.95 -26.93
N GLY A 95 12.52 19.04 -27.07
CA GLY A 95 12.12 19.55 -28.38
C GLY A 95 11.57 20.98 -28.43
N ALA A 96 11.80 21.81 -27.40
CA ALA A 96 11.44 23.22 -27.47
C ALA A 96 12.29 23.94 -28.53
N ALA A 97 11.71 24.05 -29.73
CA ALA A 97 12.20 24.87 -30.83
C ALA A 97 12.60 26.25 -30.31
N ARG A 98 13.84 26.63 -30.61
CA ARG A 98 14.44 27.93 -30.32
C ARG A 98 13.41 29.03 -30.65
N PRO A 99 13.01 29.89 -29.70
CA PRO A 99 12.02 30.94 -29.99
C PRO A 99 12.61 31.91 -31.01
N ALA A 100 12.11 31.86 -32.25
CA ALA A 100 12.41 32.82 -33.29
C ALA A 100 11.49 34.03 -33.10
N TYR A 101 12.04 35.15 -32.65
CA TYR A 101 11.32 36.42 -32.63
C TYR A 101 11.14 36.92 -34.08
N LEU A 102 9.89 37.03 -34.52
CA LEU A 102 9.51 37.71 -35.76
C LEU A 102 9.35 39.20 -35.44
N ASP A 103 10.28 40.00 -35.95
CA ASP A 103 10.21 41.47 -35.86
C ASP A 103 9.28 41.98 -36.97
N GLN A 104 8.16 42.59 -36.59
CA GLN A 104 7.25 43.25 -37.53
C GLN A 104 7.50 44.75 -37.47
N ALA A 105 8.22 45.26 -38.46
CA ALA A 105 8.29 46.69 -38.73
C ALA A 105 6.96 47.16 -39.34
N ILE A 106 6.39 48.24 -38.80
CA ILE A 106 5.26 48.99 -39.35
C ILE A 106 5.77 50.25 -40.03
#